data_AF-A0A1G4NXB3-F1
#
_entry.id   AF-A0A1G4NXB3-F1
#
_cell.length_a   1.000
_cell.length_b   1.000
_cell.length_c   1.000
_cell.angle_alpha   90.00
_cell.angle_beta   90.00
_cell.angle_gamma   90.00
#
_symmetry.space_group_name_H-M   'P 1'
#
loop_
_entity.id
_entity.type
_entity.pdbx_description
1 polymer ?
#
loop_
_entity_poly.entity_id
_entity_poly.type
_entity_poly.pdbx_seq_one_letter_code
_entity_poly.pdbx_strand_id
1 'polypeptide(L)' 'MCICINCLYVYKCSTYHFVTLQHQGSYKHDDTNTLFNPSYSILHANYIEINNHHQLDWDVIECLSFIEQPGSWTRVHD' A
#
# COMPACT_ATOMS: atom_id res chain seq x y z
N MET A 1 8.39 -7.92 1.45
CA MET A 1 6.96 -7.72 1.24
C MET A 1 6.80 -6.79 0.05
N CYS A 2 6.29 -7.30 -1.06
CA CYS A 2 6.20 -6.54 -2.30
C CYS A 2 4.74 -6.18 -2.54
N ILE A 3 4.34 -4.96 -2.19
CA ILE A 3 3.11 -4.41 -2.74
C ILE A 3 3.42 -4.01 -4.19
N CYS A 4 3.24 -4.95 -5.12
CA CYS A 4 3.49 -4.74 -6.54
C CYS A 4 2.30 -4.03 -7.21
N ILE A 5 2.00 -2.81 -6.78
CA ILE A 5 0.99 -1.99 -7.46
C ILE A 5 1.64 -1.16 -8.56
N ASN A 6 1.31 -1.46 -9.81
CA ASN A 6 1.78 -0.73 -10.99
C ASN A 6 1.12 0.65 -11.10
N CYS A 7 1.00 1.44 -10.02
CA CYS A 7 0.32 2.73 -10.03
C CYS A 7 1.32 3.88 -10.01
N LEU A 8 1.15 4.83 -10.94
CA LEU A 8 1.88 6.11 -10.97
C LEU A 8 1.81 6.86 -9.63
N TYR A 9 0.65 6.82 -8.97
CA TYR A 9 0.38 7.57 -7.75
C TYR A 9 0.41 6.72 -6.49
N VAL A 10 1.09 5.56 -6.54
CA VAL A 10 1.14 4.60 -5.43
C VAL A 10 1.54 5.26 -4.11
N TYR A 11 2.54 6.15 -4.13
CA TYR A 11 3.06 6.89 -2.97
C TYR A 11 2.19 8.08 -2.52
N LYS A 12 1.21 8.49 -3.32
CA LYS A 12 0.31 9.61 -2.99
C LYS A 12 -1.10 9.16 -2.64
N CYS A 13 -1.36 7.86 -2.60
CA CYS A 13 -2.67 7.28 -2.33
C CYS A 13 -2.81 6.96 -0.83
N SER A 14 -3.87 7.45 -0.18
CA SER A 14 -4.12 7.18 1.24
C SER A 14 -4.36 5.71 1.55
N THR A 15 -5.03 4.97 0.67
CA THR A 15 -5.23 3.52 0.80
C THR A 15 -3.89 2.76 0.79
N TYR A 16 -2.99 3.11 -0.11
CA TYR A 16 -1.67 2.48 -0.18
C TYR A 16 -0.81 2.83 1.04
N HIS A 17 -0.88 4.08 1.49
CA HIS A 17 -0.23 4.51 2.72
C HIS A 17 -0.71 3.70 3.93
N PHE A 18 -2.03 3.49 4.07
CA PHE A 18 -2.60 2.65 5.12
C PHE A 18 -2.05 1.21 5.11
N VAL A 19 -2.05 0.55 3.96
CA VAL A 19 -1.52 -0.83 3.83
C VAL A 19 -0.02 -0.88 4.16
N THR A 20 0.74 0.14 3.73
CA THR A 20 2.18 0.23 4.05
C THR A 20 2.44 0.38 5.55
N LEU A 21 1.59 1.11 6.28
CA LEU A 21 1.68 1.23 7.73
C LEU A 21 1.43 -0.11 8.45
N GLN A 22 0.47 -0.92 7.99
CA GLN A 22 0.22 -2.24 8.58
C GLN A 22 1.44 -3.16 8.45
N HIS A 23 2.18 -2.97 7.37
CA HIS A 23 3.33 -3.78 6.99
C HIS A 23 4.65 -3.40 7.67
N GLN A 24 4.88 -2.11 7.88
CA GLN A 24 6.16 -1.59 8.37
C GLN A 24 6.08 -0.98 9.78
N GLY A 25 4.89 -0.90 10.38
CA GLY A 25 4.62 -0.39 11.73
C GLY A 25 4.78 1.14 11.86
N SER A 26 5.80 1.71 11.23
CA SER A 26 6.02 3.15 11.07
C SER A 26 6.71 3.38 9.73
N TYR A 27 5.93 3.67 8.69
CA TYR A 27 6.53 4.09 7.43
C TYR A 27 6.87 5.57 7.50
N LYS A 28 8.17 5.90 7.42
CA LYS A 28 8.62 7.26 7.16
C LYS A 28 8.39 7.57 5.68
N HIS A 29 7.12 7.65 5.27
CA HIS A 29 6.84 8.45 4.09
C HIS A 29 7.19 9.88 4.46
N ASP A 30 7.79 10.62 3.54
CA ASP A 30 7.89 12.08 3.70
C ASP A 30 6.45 12.61 3.84
N ASP A 31 6.08 12.91 5.09
CA ASP A 31 4.76 13.33 5.58
C ASP A 31 4.34 14.71 5.00
N THR A 32 5.22 15.29 4.18
CA THR A 32 5.02 16.55 3.46
C THR A 32 4.16 16.39 2.20
N ASN A 33 3.93 15.17 1.72
CA ASN A 33 3.08 14.93 0.54
C ASN A 33 1.60 14.83 0.92
N THR A 34 0.78 15.73 0.38
CA THR A 34 -0.68 15.63 0.45
C THR A 34 -1.17 14.35 -0.21
N LEU A 35 -1.71 13.42 0.59
CA LEU A 35 -2.33 12.19 0.09
C LEU A 35 -3.70 12.50 -0.51
N PHE A 36 -4.03 11.84 -1.63
CA PHE A 36 -5.40 11.84 -2.16
C PHE A 36 -6.13 10.58 -1.69
N ASN A 37 -7.45 10.70 -1.54
CA ASN A 37 -8.33 9.55 -1.32
C ASN A 37 -8.77 9.00 -2.68
N PRO A 38 -8.49 7.72 -2.99
CA PRO A 38 -8.98 7.13 -4.23
C PRO A 38 -10.51 7.04 -4.21
N SER A 39 -11.13 7.07 -5.39
CA SER A 39 -12.59 7.02 -5.51
C SER A 39 -13.16 5.73 -4.93
N TYR A 40 -12.51 4.59 -5.20
CA TYR A 40 -12.83 3.27 -4.67
C TYR A 40 -11.58 2.41 -4.64
N SER A 41 -11.46 1.56 -3.62
CA SER A 41 -10.40 0.57 -3.52
C SER A 41 -10.90 -0.70 -2.85
N ILE A 42 -10.43 -1.86 -3.33
CA ILE A 42 -10.70 -3.17 -2.74
C ILE A 42 -9.41 -3.65 -2.09
N LEU A 43 -9.52 -4.00 -0.80
CA LEU A 43 -8.42 -4.55 -0.01
C LEU A 43 -8.67 -6.03 0.26
N HIS A 44 -7.60 -6.81 0.26
CA HIS A 44 -7.56 -8.16 0.81
C HIS A 44 -6.81 -8.13 2.13
N ALA A 45 -7.38 -8.79 3.14
CA ALA A 45 -6.69 -9.04 4.40
C ALA A 45 -6.68 -10.55 4.64
N ASN A 46 -5.50 -11.14 4.75
CA ASN A 46 -5.33 -12.54 5.08
C ASN A 46 -4.81 -12.67 6.51
N TYR A 47 -5.57 -13.37 7.35
CA TYR A 47 -5.23 -13.62 8.74
C TYR A 47 -4.90 -15.10 8.93
N ILE A 48 -3.73 -15.36 9.50
CA ILE A 48 -3.24 -16.70 9.78
C ILE A 48 -2.83 -16.76 11.25
N GLU A 49 -3.23 -17.83 11.92
CA GLU A 49 -2.85 -18.13 13.29
C GLU A 49 -2.16 -19.50 13.36
N ILE A 50 -0.91 -19.51 13.81
CA ILE A 50 -0.11 -20.74 13.96
C ILE A 50 0.58 -20.69 15.32
N ASN A 51 0.31 -21.65 16.20
CA ASN A 51 0.97 -21.79 17.51
C ASN A 51 0.94 -20.48 18.35
N ASN A 52 -0.20 -19.79 18.44
CA ASN A 52 -0.36 -18.49 19.12
C ASN A 52 0.45 -17.33 18.49
N HIS A 53 1.04 -17.52 17.31
CA HIS A 53 1.53 -16.43 16.48
C HIS A 53 0.45 -16.00 15.51
N HIS A 54 0.18 -14.69 15.51
CA HIS A 54 -0.77 -14.06 14.60
C HIS A 54 0.01 -13.39 13.47
N GLN A 55 -0.37 -13.68 12.23
CA GLN A 55 0.14 -13.00 11.05
C GLN A 55 -1.04 -12.39 10.29
N LEU A 56 -0.91 -11.12 9.94
CA LEU A 56 -1.89 -10.39 9.14
C LEU A 56 -1.17 -9.81 7.93
N ASP A 57 -1.67 -10.17 6.74
CA ASP A 57 -1.16 -9.69 5.46
C ASP A 57 -2.22 -8.84 4.77
N TRP A 58 -1.80 -7.75 4.15
CA TRP A 58 -2.68 -6.76 3.54
C TRP A 58 -2.26 -6.49 2.10
N ASP A 59 -3.21 -6.58 1.18
CA ASP A 59 -3.01 -6.26 -0.23
C ASP A 59 -4.09 -5.32 -0.73
N VAL A 60 -3.72 -4.44 -1.67
CA VAL A 60 -4.67 -3.67 -2.47
C VAL A 60 -4.91 -4.46 -3.76
N ILE A 61 -6.11 -5.02 -3.93
CA ILE A 61 -6.45 -5.82 -5.12
C ILE A 61 -6.85 -4.90 -6.28
N GLU A 62 -7.67 -3.90 -6.00
CA GLU A 62 -8.19 -2.96 -7.01
C GLU A 62 -8.25 -1.54 -6.46
N CYS A 63 -8.12 -0.56 -7.36
CA CYS A 63 -8.30 0.85 -7.08
C CYS A 63 -8.80 1.57 -8.33
N LEU A 64 -9.97 2.22 -8.27
CA LEU A 64 -10.54 2.92 -9.44
C LEU A 64 -9.80 4.23 -9.78
N SER A 65 -8.88 4.67 -8.93
CA SER A 65 -7.96 5.77 -9.21
C SER A 65 -6.60 5.28 -9.71
N PHE A 66 -6.48 3.99 -10.05
CA PHE A 66 -5.26 3.39 -10.56
C PHE A 66 -4.91 3.95 -11.95
N ILE A 67 -3.66 4.38 -12.09
CA ILE A 67 -3.09 4.78 -13.38
C ILE A 67 -1.82 3.96 -13.58
N GLU A 68 -1.83 3.14 -14.62
CA GLU A 68 -0.77 2.16 -14.85
C GLU A 68 0.59 2.82 -15.11
N GLN A 69 1.57 2.48 -14.28
CA GLN A 69 2.98 2.77 -14.51
C GLN A 69 3.81 1.67 -13.83
N PRO A 70 4.25 0.66 -14.59
CA PRO A 70 5.04 -0.43 -14.04
C PRO A 70 6.36 0.05 -13.44
N GLY A 71 6.76 -0.55 -12.31
CA GLY A 71 8.01 -0.18 -11.63
C GLY A 71 7.97 1.16 -10.90
N SER A 72 6.81 1.79 -10.72
CA SER A 72 6.72 3.03 -9.91
C SER A 72 7.21 2.81 -8.47
N TRP A 73 7.03 1.61 -7.91
CA TRP A 73 7.50 1.23 -6.57
C TRP A 73 9.03 1.07 -6.45
N THR A 74 9.78 1.04 -7.57
CA THR A 74 11.25 0.92 -7.52
C THR A 74 11.95 2.28 -7.56
N ARG A 75 11.21 3.37 -7.77
CA ARG A 75 11.76 4.71 -7.70
C ARG A 75 12.11 5.02 -6.25
N VAL A 76 13.41 5.02 -5.95
CA VAL A 76 13.93 5.61 -4.72
C VAL A 76 13.62 7.10 -4.79
N HIS A 77 12.75 7.56 -3.89
CA HIS A 77 12.60 8.97 -3.62
C HIS A 77 13.76 9.37 -2.71
N ASP A 78 14.77 10.05 -3.28
CA ASP A 78 15.81 10.77 -2.54
C ASP A 78 15.22 11.94 -1.74
#